data_AF-A0A7S2Z5W5-F1
#
_entry.id   AF-A0A7S2Z5W5-F1
#
_cell.length_a   1.000
_cell.length_b   1.000
_cell.length_c   1.000
_cell.angle_alpha   90.00
_cell.angle_beta   90.00
_cell.angle_gamma   90.00
#
_symmetry.space_group_name_H-M   'P 1'
#
loop_
_entity.id
_entity.type
_entity.pdbx_description
1 polymer ?
#
loop_
_entity_poly.entity_id
_entity_poly.type
_entity_poly.pdbx_seq_one_letter_code
_entity_poly.pdbx_strand_id
1 'polypeptide(L)'
;ETLRLAYNKTVEFDTVPLERWNSAVSEDAKKRSMGRYDFYVVMSTWIPTFAEQESIADLTAYLQEFESSYWEDILPQIRDNVATYNNKIYALPADGDVILMMYNDRILKEHGLAPPDSWQEWIEISKALHGKDLNGDGEADAGACVVTEPNGFLAGLFFAFASPFLQTYGSDEGIFFDPNTMTPKFSAPKYDYILDLYKEMVDHSVHAIIGETNWMKANELFLQEKCALLYNFHGSFKTILTQMESKDVAQNLRMKMIPGSEYVLAQDGESIEKCDPQLCPFADKNGINHAPFY
;
A
#
# COMPACT_ATOMS: atom_id res chain seq x y z
N GLU A 1 21.64 -15.09 -17.11
CA GLU A 1 22.24 -16.09 -18.03
C GLU A 1 21.26 -16.67 -19.06
N THR A 2 20.00 -16.89 -18.68
CA THR A 2 18.98 -17.57 -19.51
C THR A 2 18.63 -16.85 -20.82
N LEU A 3 18.45 -15.52 -20.82
CA LEU A 3 18.10 -14.75 -22.03
C LEU A 3 19.20 -14.74 -23.09
N ARG A 4 20.46 -14.69 -22.67
CA ARG A 4 21.62 -14.73 -23.56
C ARG A 4 21.73 -16.08 -24.27
N LEU A 5 21.46 -17.17 -23.53
CA LEU A 5 21.49 -18.52 -24.08
C LEU A 5 20.30 -18.82 -24.99
N ALA A 6 19.11 -18.34 -24.63
CA ALA A 6 17.89 -18.62 -25.39
C ALA A 6 17.70 -17.71 -26.61
N TYR A 7 18.12 -16.44 -26.55
CA TYR A 7 17.78 -15.43 -27.56
C TYR A 7 18.99 -14.68 -28.13
N ASN A 8 20.22 -15.00 -27.70
CA ASN A 8 21.43 -14.27 -28.08
C ASN A 8 21.31 -12.75 -27.84
N LYS A 9 20.64 -12.36 -26.75
CA LYS A 9 20.47 -10.98 -26.31
C LYS A 9 21.14 -10.78 -24.94
N THR A 10 21.71 -9.59 -24.74
CA THR A 10 22.23 -9.16 -23.44
C THR A 10 21.28 -8.13 -22.85
N VAL A 11 20.99 -8.24 -21.56
CA VAL A 11 20.24 -7.23 -20.80
C VAL A 11 21.24 -6.58 -19.85
N GLU A 12 21.30 -5.26 -19.87
CA GLU A 12 22.09 -4.45 -18.96
C GLU A 12 21.13 -3.65 -18.05
N PHE A 13 21.38 -3.70 -16.74
CA PHE A 13 20.60 -2.95 -15.77
C PHE A 13 21.35 -1.67 -15.41
N ASP A 14 20.69 -0.52 -15.55
CA ASP A 14 21.14 0.74 -14.95
C ASP A 14 20.29 1.01 -13.71
N THR A 15 20.96 1.20 -12.56
CA THR A 15 20.27 1.38 -11.28
C THR A 15 20.25 2.87 -10.93
N VAL A 16 19.04 3.42 -10.80
CA VAL A 16 18.82 4.79 -10.36
C VAL A 16 18.27 4.77 -8.93
N PRO A 17 18.76 5.63 -8.01
CA PRO A 17 18.17 5.78 -6.68
C PRO A 17 16.67 6.16 -6.77
N LEU A 18 15.86 5.62 -5.87
CA LEU A 18 14.40 5.78 -5.89
C LEU A 18 13.97 7.25 -5.95
N GLU A 19 14.68 8.13 -5.24
CA GLU A 19 14.39 9.57 -5.12
C GLU A 19 14.55 10.31 -6.45
N ARG A 20 15.35 9.76 -7.38
CA ARG A 20 15.58 10.32 -8.73
C ARG A 20 14.92 9.49 -9.83
N TRP A 21 14.32 8.37 -9.46
CA TRP A 21 13.80 7.39 -10.42
C TRP A 21 12.78 8.01 -11.35
N ASN A 22 11.76 8.69 -10.80
CA ASN A 22 10.71 9.30 -11.59
C ASN A 22 11.27 10.31 -12.61
N SER A 23 12.16 11.21 -12.17
CA SER A 23 12.77 12.19 -13.06
C SER A 23 13.63 11.54 -14.15
N ALA A 24 14.44 10.54 -13.81
CA ALA A 24 15.33 9.88 -14.75
C ALA A 24 14.53 9.13 -15.84
N VAL A 25 13.50 8.38 -15.44
CA VAL A 25 12.60 7.69 -16.38
C VAL A 25 11.85 8.70 -17.24
N SER A 26 11.27 9.75 -16.63
CA SER A 26 10.49 10.76 -17.37
C SER A 26 11.33 11.53 -18.38
N GLU A 27 12.57 11.88 -18.05
CA GLU A 27 13.48 12.58 -18.95
C GLU A 27 13.92 11.72 -20.13
N ASP A 28 14.16 10.43 -19.91
CA ASP A 28 14.59 9.53 -20.97
C ASP A 28 13.43 9.10 -21.87
N ALA A 29 12.28 8.74 -21.28
CA ALA A 29 11.09 8.34 -22.03
C ALA A 29 10.61 9.43 -23.01
N LYS A 30 10.76 10.72 -22.65
CA LYS A 30 10.47 11.85 -23.55
C LYS A 30 11.31 11.88 -24.83
N LYS A 31 12.50 11.26 -24.82
CA LYS A 31 13.37 11.18 -26.01
C LYS A 31 12.95 10.08 -26.98
N ARG A 32 12.01 9.21 -26.59
CA ARG A 32 11.46 8.13 -27.41
C ARG A 32 12.58 7.27 -28.02
N SER A 33 12.69 7.17 -29.35
CA SER A 33 13.72 6.39 -30.04
C SER A 33 15.16 6.92 -29.87
N MET A 34 15.33 8.10 -29.26
CA MET A 34 16.65 8.64 -28.87
C MET A 34 16.93 8.48 -27.38
N GLY A 35 16.05 7.79 -26.64
CA GLY A 35 16.25 7.43 -25.25
C GLY A 35 17.43 6.47 -25.09
N ARG A 36 17.96 6.43 -23.88
CA ARG A 36 19.03 5.51 -23.49
C ARG A 36 18.49 4.11 -23.19
N TYR A 37 17.25 3.99 -22.71
CA TYR A 37 16.69 2.74 -22.24
C TYR A 37 15.61 2.18 -23.15
N ASP A 38 15.65 0.87 -23.40
CA ASP A 38 14.62 0.12 -24.11
C ASP A 38 13.42 -0.24 -23.21
N PHE A 39 13.70 -0.48 -21.92
CA PHE A 39 12.71 -0.86 -20.91
C PHE A 39 12.84 -0.01 -19.66
N TYR A 40 11.71 0.25 -19.02
CA TYR A 40 11.62 0.98 -17.77
C TYR A 40 10.83 0.15 -16.76
N VAL A 41 11.27 0.14 -15.49
CA VAL A 41 10.35 -0.18 -14.40
C VAL A 41 9.58 1.10 -14.08
N VAL A 42 8.27 1.05 -14.24
CA VAL A 42 7.37 2.19 -14.05
C VAL A 42 6.38 1.85 -12.95
N MET A 43 6.04 2.84 -12.12
CA MET A 43 4.91 2.72 -11.21
C MET A 43 3.61 2.81 -12.00
N SER A 44 2.58 2.05 -11.59
CA SER A 44 1.27 2.05 -12.25
C SER A 44 0.67 3.45 -12.39
N THR A 45 0.85 4.27 -11.36
CA THR A 45 0.37 5.66 -11.33
C THR A 45 0.97 6.56 -12.41
N TRP A 46 2.09 6.18 -13.03
CA TRP A 46 2.73 6.95 -14.10
C TRP A 46 2.29 6.52 -15.50
N ILE A 47 1.76 5.30 -15.64
CA ILE A 47 1.39 4.72 -16.93
C ILE A 47 0.39 5.60 -17.70
N PRO A 48 -0.71 6.09 -17.11
CA PRO A 48 -1.64 6.97 -17.83
C PRO A 48 -0.95 8.20 -18.43
N THR A 49 -0.07 8.84 -17.66
CA THR A 49 0.66 10.04 -18.12
C THR A 49 1.60 9.72 -19.28
N PHE A 50 2.35 8.63 -19.20
CA PHE A 50 3.27 8.23 -20.26
C PHE A 50 2.55 7.68 -21.50
N ALA A 51 1.40 7.04 -21.33
CA ALA A 51 0.55 6.60 -22.42
C ALA A 51 -0.02 7.79 -23.22
N GLU A 52 -0.57 8.80 -22.54
CA GLU A 52 -1.08 10.04 -23.16
C GLU A 52 0.04 10.85 -23.86
N GLN A 53 1.27 10.81 -23.33
CA GLN A 53 2.44 11.45 -23.95
C GLN A 53 3.04 10.65 -25.11
N GLU A 54 2.53 9.43 -25.35
CA GLU A 54 3.08 8.46 -26.31
C GLU A 54 4.57 8.21 -26.06
N SER A 55 4.98 8.17 -24.78
CA SER A 55 6.37 7.96 -24.38
C SER A 55 6.68 6.50 -24.01
N ILE A 56 5.66 5.66 -23.91
CA ILE A 56 5.75 4.20 -23.75
C ILE A 56 4.90 3.50 -24.82
N ALA A 57 5.29 2.29 -25.20
CA ALA A 57 4.64 1.55 -26.27
C ALA A 57 3.32 0.90 -25.82
N ASP A 58 2.33 0.88 -26.72
CA ASP A 58 1.14 0.03 -26.61
C ASP A 58 1.55 -1.43 -26.91
N LEU A 59 1.47 -2.28 -25.90
CA LEU A 59 1.86 -3.69 -25.93
C LEU A 59 0.72 -4.63 -26.34
N THR A 60 -0.49 -4.10 -26.58
CA THR A 60 -1.70 -4.91 -26.76
C THR A 60 -1.57 -5.92 -27.90
N ALA A 61 -1.15 -5.46 -29.09
CA ALA A 61 -0.97 -6.34 -30.25
C ALA A 61 0.15 -7.38 -30.02
N TYR A 62 1.25 -6.96 -29.38
CA TYR A 62 2.37 -7.86 -29.06
C TYR A 62 1.93 -9.00 -28.14
N LEU A 63 1.13 -8.70 -27.11
CA LEU A 63 0.63 -9.72 -26.18
C LEU A 63 -0.43 -10.63 -26.81
N GLN A 64 -1.25 -10.13 -27.73
CA GLN A 64 -2.22 -10.94 -28.47
C GLN A 64 -1.53 -11.92 -29.43
N GLU A 65 -0.42 -11.52 -30.04
CA GLU A 65 0.38 -12.38 -30.93
C GLU A 65 1.32 -13.32 -30.15
N PHE A 66 1.60 -13.00 -28.89
CA PHE A 66 2.47 -13.82 -28.05
C PHE A 66 1.71 -15.08 -27.61
N GLU A 67 2.04 -16.23 -28.22
CA GLU A 67 1.47 -17.54 -27.88
C GLU A 67 1.92 -17.98 -26.47
N SER A 68 1.30 -17.40 -25.44
CA SER A 68 1.61 -17.66 -24.03
C SER A 68 0.38 -17.45 -23.16
N SER A 69 0.27 -18.23 -22.10
CA SER A 69 -0.71 -18.00 -21.03
C SER A 69 -0.27 -16.90 -20.05
N TYR A 70 0.90 -16.28 -20.24
CA TYR A 70 1.48 -15.30 -19.31
C TYR A 70 0.47 -14.23 -18.89
N TRP A 71 -0.24 -13.61 -19.83
CA TRP A 71 -1.17 -12.52 -19.51
C TRP A 71 -2.36 -12.99 -18.68
N GLU A 72 -2.88 -14.19 -18.98
CA GLU A 72 -4.02 -14.76 -18.25
C GLU A 72 -3.65 -15.35 -16.89
N ASP A 73 -2.36 -15.60 -16.65
CA ASP A 73 -1.83 -16.05 -15.36
C ASP A 73 -1.61 -14.88 -14.37
N ILE A 74 -1.72 -13.63 -14.85
CA ILE A 74 -1.66 -12.44 -13.99
C ILE A 74 -3.03 -12.22 -13.34
N LEU A 75 -3.02 -11.92 -12.04
CA LEU A 75 -4.23 -11.58 -11.28
C LEU A 75 -5.03 -10.48 -11.99
N PRO A 76 -6.37 -10.64 -12.14
CA PRO A 76 -7.20 -9.68 -12.87
C PRO A 76 -7.01 -8.23 -12.44
N GLN A 77 -6.93 -7.99 -11.13
CA GLN A 77 -6.74 -6.64 -10.58
C GLN A 77 -5.42 -6.00 -11.03
N ILE A 78 -4.35 -6.79 -11.19
CA ILE A 78 -3.05 -6.28 -11.63
C ILE A 78 -3.08 -6.02 -13.13
N ARG A 79 -3.54 -6.98 -13.94
CA ARG A 79 -3.55 -6.79 -15.39
C ARG A 79 -4.49 -5.66 -15.84
N ASP A 80 -5.66 -5.54 -15.21
CA ASP A 80 -6.72 -4.61 -15.62
C ASP A 80 -6.51 -3.19 -15.07
N ASN A 81 -5.93 -3.04 -13.86
CA ASN A 81 -5.80 -1.72 -13.21
C ASN A 81 -4.36 -1.21 -13.10
N VAL A 82 -3.34 -2.08 -13.13
CA VAL A 82 -1.93 -1.69 -12.94
C VAL A 82 -1.23 -1.53 -14.28
N ALA A 83 -1.50 -2.41 -15.26
CA ALA A 83 -0.80 -2.43 -16.54
C ALA A 83 -1.58 -1.84 -17.73
N THR A 84 -2.87 -1.54 -17.53
CA THR A 84 -3.79 -1.15 -18.59
C THR A 84 -4.27 0.29 -18.41
N TYR A 85 -4.38 1.02 -19.52
CA TYR A 85 -4.98 2.36 -19.56
C TYR A 85 -5.79 2.50 -20.86
N ASN A 86 -7.02 3.02 -20.77
CA ASN A 86 -7.94 3.12 -21.92
C ASN A 86 -8.07 1.81 -22.73
N ASN A 87 -8.22 0.68 -22.03
CA ASN A 87 -8.33 -0.67 -22.60
C ASN A 87 -7.11 -1.12 -23.43
N LYS A 88 -5.94 -0.52 -23.22
CA LYS A 88 -4.68 -0.88 -23.86
C LYS A 88 -3.63 -1.22 -22.82
N ILE A 89 -2.79 -2.20 -23.15
CA ILE A 89 -1.75 -2.70 -22.25
C ILE A 89 -0.47 -1.90 -22.50
N TYR A 90 0.10 -1.32 -21.46
CA TYR A 90 1.30 -0.46 -21.56
C TYR A 90 2.49 -0.95 -20.73
N ALA A 91 2.29 -1.96 -19.88
CA ALA A 91 3.35 -2.55 -19.07
C ALA A 91 3.17 -4.06 -18.95
N LEU A 92 4.27 -4.75 -18.67
CA LEU A 92 4.26 -6.14 -18.24
C LEU A 92 4.41 -6.17 -16.73
N PRO A 93 3.41 -6.64 -15.96
CA PRO A 93 3.51 -6.75 -14.51
C PRO A 93 4.70 -7.61 -14.08
N ALA A 94 5.65 -6.96 -13.41
CA ALA A 94 6.82 -7.61 -12.79
C ALA A 94 6.62 -7.82 -11.29
N ASP A 95 5.86 -6.91 -10.66
CA ASP A 95 5.51 -6.94 -9.24
C ASP A 95 4.07 -6.45 -9.05
N GLY A 96 3.41 -6.94 -8.00
CA GLY A 96 2.01 -6.69 -7.67
C GLY A 96 1.88 -6.37 -6.19
N ASP A 97 2.40 -5.21 -5.81
CA ASP A 97 2.47 -4.77 -4.42
C ASP A 97 1.07 -4.65 -3.79
N VAL A 98 0.91 -5.26 -2.63
CA VAL A 98 -0.30 -5.16 -1.80
C VAL A 98 0.05 -4.65 -0.42
N ILE A 99 -0.78 -3.76 0.11
CA ILE A 99 -0.67 -3.29 1.48
C ILE A 99 -1.37 -4.32 2.36
N LEU A 100 -0.63 -4.89 3.31
CA LEU A 100 -1.18 -5.83 4.30
C LEU A 100 -0.84 -5.35 5.70
N MET A 101 -1.59 -5.85 6.68
CA MET A 101 -1.20 -5.73 8.08
C MET A 101 -0.30 -6.92 8.47
N MET A 102 0.78 -6.62 9.15
CA MET A 102 1.56 -7.54 9.96
C MET A 102 1.39 -7.21 11.43
N TYR A 103 1.41 -8.24 12.27
CA TYR A 103 1.37 -8.07 13.72
C TYR A 103 2.24 -9.11 14.43
N ASN A 104 2.71 -8.75 15.63
CA ASN A 104 3.44 -9.63 16.52
C ASN A 104 2.46 -10.34 17.47
N ASP A 105 2.13 -11.59 17.15
CA ASP A 105 1.14 -12.41 17.87
C ASP A 105 1.54 -12.68 19.33
N ARG A 106 2.85 -12.74 19.62
CA ARG A 106 3.37 -12.88 20.98
C ARG A 106 3.02 -11.64 21.81
N ILE A 107 3.39 -10.45 21.33
CA ILE A 107 3.16 -9.18 22.04
C ILE A 107 1.66 -8.97 22.30
N LEU A 108 0.81 -9.22 21.31
CA LEU A 108 -0.64 -9.09 21.48
C LEU A 108 -1.16 -10.05 22.57
N LYS A 109 -0.78 -11.32 22.54
CA LYS A 109 -1.21 -12.33 23.52
C LYS A 109 -0.74 -12.04 24.94
N GLU A 110 0.51 -11.63 25.12
CA GLU A 110 1.06 -11.25 26.43
C GLU A 110 0.27 -10.10 27.08
N HIS A 111 -0.33 -9.24 26.26
CA HIS A 111 -1.13 -8.11 26.71
C HIS A 111 -2.65 -8.36 26.69
N GLY A 112 -3.09 -9.58 26.37
CA GLY A 112 -4.52 -9.93 26.30
C GLY A 112 -5.27 -9.24 25.15
N LEU A 113 -4.57 -8.86 24.08
CA LEU A 113 -5.10 -8.18 22.91
C LEU A 113 -5.28 -9.16 21.74
N ALA A 114 -6.24 -8.86 20.87
CA ALA A 114 -6.49 -9.58 19.62
C ALA A 114 -6.01 -8.75 18.42
N PRO A 115 -5.71 -9.36 17.26
CA PRO A 115 -5.38 -8.60 16.04
C PRO A 115 -6.59 -7.78 15.56
N PRO A 116 -6.42 -6.49 15.24
CA PRO A 116 -7.56 -5.61 14.94
C PRO A 116 -8.25 -5.99 13.64
N ASP A 117 -9.58 -5.86 13.60
CA ASP A 117 -10.40 -5.91 12.39
C ASP A 117 -10.75 -4.49 11.88
N SER A 118 -10.77 -3.48 12.77
CA SER A 118 -11.04 -2.08 12.43
C SER A 118 -9.89 -1.14 12.77
N TRP A 119 -9.84 0.02 12.10
CA TRP A 119 -8.86 1.06 12.39
C TRP A 119 -8.98 1.63 13.81
N GLN A 120 -10.20 1.67 14.35
CA GLN A 120 -10.43 2.08 15.74
C GLN A 120 -9.83 1.07 16.72
N GLU A 121 -10.00 -0.24 16.49
CA GLU A 121 -9.34 -1.27 17.30
C GLU A 121 -7.82 -1.19 17.20
N TRP A 122 -7.27 -0.92 16.00
CA TRP A 122 -5.84 -0.68 15.83
C TRP A 122 -5.36 0.48 16.71
N ILE A 123 -6.08 1.59 16.73
CA ILE A 123 -5.73 2.78 17.53
C ILE A 123 -5.80 2.46 19.03
N GLU A 124 -6.81 1.72 19.48
CA GLU A 124 -6.94 1.32 20.89
C GLU A 124 -5.82 0.36 21.32
N ILE A 125 -5.43 -0.60 20.47
CA ILE A 125 -4.24 -1.43 20.69
C ILE A 125 -2.99 -0.56 20.73
N SER A 126 -2.89 0.41 19.82
CA SER A 126 -1.75 1.32 19.73
C SER A 126 -1.58 2.10 21.04
N LYS A 127 -2.67 2.68 21.55
CA LYS A 127 -2.75 3.35 22.85
C LYS A 127 -2.37 2.44 24.02
N ALA A 128 -2.91 1.21 24.04
CA ALA A 128 -2.70 0.28 25.14
C ALA A 128 -1.24 -0.20 25.25
N LEU A 129 -0.48 -0.17 24.15
CA LEU A 129 0.92 -0.60 24.10
C LEU A 129 1.92 0.57 24.09
N HIS A 130 1.47 1.79 23.79
CA HIS A 130 2.33 2.96 23.70
C HIS A 130 3.07 3.24 25.02
N GLY A 131 4.39 3.38 24.95
CA GLY A 131 5.26 3.67 26.07
C GLY A 131 5.68 2.45 26.91
N LYS A 132 5.28 1.23 26.52
CA LYS A 132 5.71 -0.02 27.17
C LYS A 132 7.03 -0.51 26.58
N ASP A 133 7.75 -1.32 27.33
CA ASP A 133 8.90 -2.09 26.83
C ASP A 133 8.37 -3.45 26.32
N LEU A 134 8.33 -3.63 25.00
CA LEU A 134 7.71 -4.80 24.35
C LEU A 134 8.73 -5.90 24.03
N ASN A 135 10.01 -5.56 24.03
CA ASN A 135 11.11 -6.45 23.68
C ASN A 135 12.07 -6.74 24.85
N GLY A 136 11.91 -6.06 25.99
CA GLY A 136 12.70 -6.22 27.21
C GLY A 136 14.03 -5.45 27.20
N ASP A 137 14.20 -4.46 26.32
CA ASP A 137 15.44 -3.67 26.21
C ASP A 137 15.51 -2.48 27.18
N GLY A 138 14.44 -2.22 27.93
CA GLY A 138 14.32 -1.13 28.89
C GLY A 138 13.98 0.23 28.27
N GLU A 139 13.75 0.31 26.96
CA GLU A 139 13.29 1.50 26.26
C GLU A 139 11.76 1.47 26.06
N ALA A 140 11.20 2.64 25.77
CA ALA A 140 9.80 2.75 25.43
C ALA A 140 9.57 2.40 23.95
N ASP A 141 8.61 1.54 23.71
CA ASP A 141 8.13 1.11 22.39
C ASP A 141 6.71 1.64 22.14
N ALA A 142 6.22 1.46 20.91
CA ALA A 142 4.88 1.90 20.50
C ALA A 142 3.98 0.71 20.15
N GLY A 143 2.66 0.90 20.11
CA GLY A 143 1.81 -0.19 19.63
C GLY A 143 1.85 -0.39 18.11
N ALA A 144 2.24 0.63 17.33
CA ALA A 144 2.30 0.56 15.88
C ALA A 144 3.55 1.23 15.28
N CYS A 145 4.10 0.62 14.23
CA CYS A 145 5.05 1.25 13.33
C CYS A 145 4.31 1.80 12.13
N VAL A 146 4.20 3.13 12.06
CA VAL A 146 3.50 3.84 10.99
C VAL A 146 4.53 4.64 10.20
N VAL A 147 4.41 4.67 8.87
CA VAL A 147 5.25 5.52 8.00
C VAL A 147 4.73 6.95 8.06
N THR A 148 5.62 7.91 8.32
CA THR A 148 5.27 9.33 8.50
C THR A 148 6.13 10.29 7.66
N GLU A 149 7.13 9.78 6.93
CA GLU A 149 7.98 10.57 6.03
C GLU A 149 7.16 11.25 4.91
N PRO A 150 7.26 12.59 4.77
CA PRO A 150 6.62 13.31 3.68
C PRO A 150 7.31 13.00 2.35
N ASN A 151 6.53 12.96 1.26
CA ASN A 151 7.02 12.64 -0.10
C ASN A 151 7.60 11.23 -0.28
N GLY A 152 7.34 10.32 0.67
CA GLY A 152 7.59 8.89 0.53
C GLY A 152 6.29 8.09 0.32
N PHE A 153 6.24 6.89 0.89
CA PHE A 153 5.07 5.99 0.80
C PHE A 153 3.87 6.41 1.68
N LEU A 154 4.01 7.49 2.47
CA LEU A 154 2.95 8.00 3.35
C LEU A 154 1.62 8.22 2.61
N ALA A 155 1.64 8.81 1.42
CA ALA A 155 0.40 9.12 0.69
C ALA A 155 -0.39 7.83 0.38
N GLY A 156 0.27 6.81 -0.18
CA GLY A 156 -0.40 5.53 -0.49
C GLY A 156 -0.92 4.82 0.76
N LEU A 157 -0.16 4.86 1.86
CA LEU A 157 -0.55 4.25 3.14
C LEU A 157 -1.72 5.01 3.79
N PHE A 158 -1.72 6.34 3.73
CA PHE A 158 -2.84 7.16 4.19
C PHE A 158 -4.12 6.88 3.40
N PHE A 159 -4.04 6.77 2.06
CA PHE A 159 -5.24 6.47 1.26
C PHE A 159 -5.72 5.02 1.43
N ALA A 160 -4.83 4.07 1.75
CA ALA A 160 -5.22 2.74 2.19
C ALA A 160 -5.98 2.77 3.52
N PHE A 161 -5.56 3.62 4.46
CA PHE A 161 -6.29 3.88 5.69
C PHE A 161 -7.65 4.54 5.43
N ALA A 162 -7.70 5.57 4.59
CA ALA A 162 -8.91 6.35 4.31
C ALA A 162 -9.94 5.61 3.45
N SER A 163 -9.50 4.66 2.62
CA SER A 163 -10.33 3.91 1.68
C SER A 163 -11.62 3.32 2.26
N PRO A 164 -11.59 2.53 3.35
CA PRO A 164 -12.81 1.96 3.94
C PRO A 164 -13.78 3.01 4.50
N PHE A 165 -13.37 4.28 4.67
CA PHE A 165 -14.27 5.36 5.08
C PHE A 165 -14.96 6.03 3.89
N LEU A 166 -14.33 6.02 2.71
CA LEU A 166 -14.69 6.85 1.55
C LEU A 166 -15.36 6.07 0.41
N GLN A 167 -15.24 4.74 0.42
CA GLN A 167 -15.73 3.84 -0.63
C GLN A 167 -16.65 2.81 0.00
N THR A 168 -17.95 3.03 -0.06
CA THR A 168 -19.01 2.22 0.57
C THR A 168 -19.69 1.25 -0.41
N TYR A 169 -19.76 1.62 -1.69
CA TYR A 169 -20.29 0.80 -2.80
C TYR A 169 -19.19 0.31 -3.75
N GLY A 170 -17.96 0.21 -3.25
CA GLY A 170 -16.81 -0.31 -3.99
C GLY A 170 -15.89 0.78 -4.57
N SER A 171 -14.84 0.35 -5.27
CA SER A 171 -13.75 1.24 -5.70
C SER A 171 -14.13 2.21 -6.81
N ASP A 172 -15.23 1.93 -7.53
CA ASP A 172 -15.72 2.78 -8.62
C ASP A 172 -16.19 4.15 -8.11
N GLU A 173 -16.44 4.30 -6.81
CA GLU A 173 -16.78 5.58 -6.19
C GLU A 173 -15.60 6.56 -6.15
N GLY A 174 -14.39 6.09 -6.44
CA GLY A 174 -13.16 6.86 -6.37
C GLY A 174 -12.73 7.19 -4.94
N ILE A 175 -11.42 7.37 -4.76
CA ILE A 175 -10.84 7.73 -3.47
C ILE A 175 -10.46 9.22 -3.38
N PHE A 176 -10.11 9.83 -4.51
CA PHE A 176 -9.68 11.22 -4.59
C PHE A 176 -10.81 12.18 -4.97
N PHE A 177 -11.65 11.76 -5.91
CA PHE A 177 -12.75 12.54 -6.48
C PHE A 177 -13.97 11.65 -6.64
N ASP A 178 -15.15 12.24 -6.54
CA ASP A 178 -16.37 11.63 -7.06
C ASP A 178 -16.26 11.55 -8.60
N PRO A 179 -16.45 10.37 -9.22
CA PRO A 179 -16.21 10.15 -10.65
C PRO A 179 -17.24 10.85 -11.56
N ASN A 180 -18.41 11.23 -11.03
CA ASN A 180 -19.49 11.84 -11.81
C ASN A 180 -19.39 13.37 -11.83
N THR A 181 -18.95 13.96 -10.71
CA THR A 181 -18.94 15.40 -10.48
C THR A 181 -17.54 15.98 -10.46
N MET A 182 -16.51 15.13 -10.32
CA MET A 182 -15.11 15.52 -10.07
C MET A 182 -14.94 16.36 -8.80
N THR A 183 -15.90 16.30 -7.87
CA THR A 183 -15.79 16.94 -6.57
C THR A 183 -14.72 16.22 -5.75
N PRO A 184 -13.72 16.91 -5.17
CA PRO A 184 -12.71 16.24 -4.38
C PRO A 184 -13.29 15.66 -3.10
N LYS A 185 -13.04 14.37 -2.81
CA LYS A 185 -13.59 13.70 -1.62
C LYS A 185 -13.08 14.31 -0.31
N PHE A 186 -11.86 14.83 -0.32
CA PHE A 186 -11.28 15.55 0.82
C PHE A 186 -11.93 16.90 1.12
N SER A 187 -12.85 17.38 0.27
CA SER A 187 -13.65 18.59 0.53
C SER A 187 -14.94 18.32 1.29
N ALA A 188 -15.25 17.05 1.57
CA ALA A 188 -16.45 16.68 2.32
C ALA A 188 -16.46 17.30 3.73
N PRO A 189 -17.61 17.83 4.20
CA PRO A 189 -17.71 18.49 5.51
C PRO A 189 -17.21 17.65 6.71
N LYS A 190 -17.33 16.32 6.64
CA LYS A 190 -16.90 15.38 7.69
C LYS A 190 -15.62 14.61 7.40
N TYR A 191 -14.80 15.08 6.46
CA TYR A 191 -13.50 14.46 6.20
C TYR A 191 -12.53 14.58 7.39
N ASP A 192 -12.74 15.57 8.27
CA ASP A 192 -11.97 15.80 9.50
C ASP A 192 -11.94 14.57 10.42
N TYR A 193 -13.04 13.80 10.49
CA TYR A 193 -13.09 12.54 11.24
C TYR A 193 -11.98 11.55 10.84
N ILE A 194 -11.72 11.40 9.54
CA ILE A 194 -10.69 10.48 9.03
C ILE A 194 -9.29 11.00 9.40
N LEU A 195 -9.09 12.33 9.31
CA LEU A 195 -7.84 12.97 9.67
C LEU A 195 -7.55 12.87 11.17
N ASP A 196 -8.57 13.04 12.01
CA ASP A 196 -8.45 12.92 13.47
C ASP A 196 -8.08 11.48 13.86
N LEU A 197 -8.72 10.47 13.26
CA LEU A 197 -8.33 9.07 13.49
C LEU A 197 -6.91 8.77 13.01
N TYR A 198 -6.51 9.29 11.85
CA TYR A 198 -5.15 9.10 11.36
C TYR A 198 -4.13 9.80 12.26
N LYS A 199 -4.46 10.98 12.78
CA LYS A 199 -3.65 11.68 13.78
C LYS A 199 -3.48 10.84 15.05
N GLU A 200 -4.56 10.28 15.58
CA GLU A 200 -4.51 9.40 16.75
C GLU A 200 -3.64 8.16 16.50
N MET A 201 -3.72 7.57 15.31
CA MET A 201 -2.82 6.48 14.90
C MET A 201 -1.35 6.92 14.94
N VAL A 202 -1.03 8.10 14.41
CA VAL A 202 0.34 8.63 14.38
C VAL A 202 0.84 8.97 15.79
N ASP A 203 0.01 9.63 16.62
CA ASP A 203 0.35 10.06 17.98
C ASP A 203 0.63 8.88 18.93
N HIS A 204 0.14 7.68 18.61
CA HIS A 204 0.39 6.44 19.38
C HIS A 204 1.32 5.44 18.67
N SER A 205 1.89 5.84 17.54
CA SER A 205 2.90 5.07 16.81
C SER A 205 4.32 5.37 17.31
N VAL A 206 5.31 4.70 16.71
CA VAL A 206 6.74 5.01 16.90
C VAL A 206 7.07 6.47 16.59
N HIS A 207 6.25 7.18 15.81
CA HIS A 207 6.45 8.60 15.51
C HIS A 207 6.53 9.46 16.78
N ALA A 208 5.68 9.18 17.77
CA ALA A 208 5.69 9.94 19.03
C ALA A 208 6.93 9.69 19.91
N ILE A 209 7.70 8.63 19.62
CA ILE A 209 8.90 8.26 20.39
C ILE A 209 10.17 8.74 19.69
N ILE A 210 10.30 8.48 18.39
CA ILE A 210 11.53 8.72 17.64
C ILE A 210 11.39 9.75 16.51
N GLY A 211 10.18 10.28 16.29
CA GLY A 211 9.89 11.20 15.19
C GLY A 211 9.64 10.50 13.86
N GLU A 212 9.92 11.21 12.77
CA GLU A 212 9.61 10.78 11.42
C GLU A 212 10.22 9.41 11.05
N THR A 213 9.42 8.59 10.38
CA THR A 213 9.76 7.22 9.96
C THR A 213 9.46 7.02 8.48
N ASN A 214 10.46 6.58 7.73
CA ASN A 214 10.27 6.12 6.36
C ASN A 214 9.87 4.65 6.31
N TRP A 215 9.55 4.17 5.10
CA TRP A 215 9.15 2.80 4.84
C TRP A 215 10.15 1.77 5.39
N MET A 216 11.45 1.96 5.16
CA MET A 216 12.48 1.01 5.58
C MET A 216 12.63 0.99 7.10
N LYS A 217 12.60 2.17 7.74
CA LYS A 217 12.74 2.30 9.19
C LYS A 217 11.55 1.69 9.94
N ALA A 218 10.33 1.86 9.43
CA ALA A 218 9.14 1.24 10.01
C ALA A 218 9.23 -0.30 10.02
N ASN A 219 9.73 -0.90 8.92
CA ASN A 219 9.97 -2.35 8.85
C ASN A 219 11.08 -2.79 9.81
N GLU A 220 12.17 -2.04 9.92
CA GLU A 220 13.29 -2.31 10.84
C GLU A 220 12.82 -2.35 12.30
N LEU A 221 12.07 -1.32 12.72
CA LEU A 221 11.56 -1.20 14.11
C LEU A 221 10.58 -2.33 14.46
N PHE A 222 9.73 -2.73 13.51
CA PHE A 222 8.84 -3.87 13.71
C PHE A 222 9.60 -5.19 13.88
N LEU A 223 10.69 -5.40 13.13
CA LEU A 223 11.57 -6.56 13.30
C LEU A 223 12.38 -6.53 14.61
N GLN A 224 12.64 -5.35 15.14
CA GLN A 224 13.24 -5.15 16.47
C GLN A 224 12.21 -5.28 17.60
N GLU A 225 10.97 -5.66 17.28
CA GLU A 225 9.85 -5.77 18.22
C GLU A 225 9.52 -4.46 18.95
N LYS A 226 9.97 -3.30 18.43
CA LYS A 226 9.65 -1.95 18.96
C LYS A 226 8.22 -1.47 18.64
N CYS A 227 7.45 -2.32 17.97
CA CYS A 227 6.02 -2.15 17.81
C CYS A 227 5.30 -3.47 17.55
N ALA A 228 4.01 -3.52 17.89
CA ALA A 228 3.20 -4.73 17.75
C ALA A 228 2.45 -4.83 16.42
N LEU A 229 2.16 -3.70 15.78
CA LEU A 229 1.39 -3.60 14.54
C LEU A 229 2.18 -2.85 13.45
N LEU A 230 2.05 -3.29 12.20
CA LEU A 230 2.64 -2.65 11.03
C LEU A 230 1.72 -2.85 9.82
N TYR A 231 1.36 -1.80 9.09
CA TYR A 231 0.70 -1.95 7.80
C TYR A 231 1.57 -1.30 6.73
N ASN A 232 1.91 -2.07 5.69
CA ASN A 232 2.91 -1.65 4.73
C ASN A 232 2.86 -2.48 3.43
N PHE A 233 3.65 -2.07 2.44
CA PHE A 233 4.06 -2.94 1.32
C PHE A 233 5.11 -3.93 1.83
N HIS A 234 4.76 -5.22 1.87
CA HIS A 234 5.58 -6.28 2.48
C HIS A 234 6.35 -7.14 1.45
N GLY A 235 6.44 -6.73 0.18
CA GLY A 235 7.05 -7.53 -0.88
C GLY A 235 8.49 -7.98 -0.57
N SER A 236 9.28 -7.14 0.11
CA SER A 236 10.65 -7.45 0.52
C SER A 236 10.75 -8.23 1.84
N PHE A 237 9.67 -8.33 2.62
CA PHE A 237 9.71 -8.78 4.01
C PHE A 237 10.17 -10.25 4.11
N LYS A 238 9.73 -11.09 3.18
CA LYS A 238 10.21 -12.48 3.07
C LYS A 238 11.72 -12.55 2.86
N THR A 239 12.26 -11.73 1.96
CA THR A 239 13.70 -11.69 1.68
C THR A 239 14.47 -11.26 2.93
N ILE A 240 14.01 -10.21 3.61
CA ILE A 240 14.62 -9.71 4.85
C ILE A 240 14.63 -10.84 5.91
N LEU A 241 13.47 -11.45 6.19
CA LEU A 241 13.36 -12.55 7.17
C LEU A 241 14.24 -13.75 6.83
N THR A 242 14.46 -14.06 5.55
CA THR A 242 15.33 -15.17 5.14
C THR A 242 16.82 -14.87 5.32
N GLN A 243 17.21 -13.59 5.34
CA GLN A 243 18.59 -13.14 5.50
C GLN A 243 18.98 -12.86 6.95
N MET A 244 18.02 -12.78 7.87
CA MET A 244 18.29 -12.60 9.30
C MET A 244 19.06 -13.79 9.89
N GLU A 245 20.03 -13.49 10.76
CA GLU A 245 20.82 -14.52 11.46
C GLU A 245 19.96 -15.36 12.41
N SER A 246 19.08 -14.71 13.19
CA SER A 246 18.05 -15.38 14.00
C SER A 246 16.67 -15.22 13.35
N LYS A 247 15.87 -16.29 13.44
CA LYS A 247 14.48 -16.33 12.97
C LYS A 247 13.46 -16.35 14.11
N ASP A 248 13.90 -16.12 15.35
CA ASP A 248 13.04 -16.20 16.53
C ASP A 248 11.90 -15.19 16.50
N VAL A 249 12.13 -13.98 15.96
CA VAL A 249 11.08 -12.98 15.77
C VAL A 249 10.07 -13.45 14.72
N ALA A 250 10.54 -14.07 13.62
CA ALA A 250 9.71 -14.48 12.49
C ALA A 250 8.59 -15.46 12.91
N GLN A 251 8.82 -16.29 13.93
CA GLN A 251 7.81 -17.23 14.43
C GLN A 251 6.61 -16.54 15.11
N ASN A 252 6.79 -15.30 15.56
CA ASN A 252 5.77 -14.49 16.22
C ASN A 252 4.98 -13.63 15.24
N LEU A 253 5.48 -13.42 14.02
CA LEU A 253 4.85 -12.54 13.04
C LEU A 253 3.71 -13.26 12.31
N ARG A 254 2.62 -12.53 12.10
CA ARG A 254 1.45 -12.98 11.33
C ARG A 254 1.04 -11.88 10.37
N MET A 255 0.36 -12.28 9.28
CA MET A 255 -0.18 -11.37 8.28
C MET A 255 -1.70 -11.47 8.27
N LYS A 256 -2.36 -10.34 8.00
CA LYS A 256 -3.81 -10.21 7.83
C LYS A 256 -4.09 -9.11 6.80
N MET A 257 -5.31 -9.07 6.25
CA MET A 257 -5.77 -7.87 5.55
C MET A 257 -5.65 -6.65 6.46
N ILE A 258 -5.44 -5.47 5.88
CA ILE A 258 -5.50 -4.23 6.65
C ILE A 258 -6.87 -4.08 7.33
N PRO A 259 -6.95 -3.40 8.47
CA PRO A 259 -8.22 -3.11 9.10
C PRO A 259 -9.17 -2.33 8.19
N GLY A 260 -10.47 -2.51 8.42
CA GLY A 260 -11.52 -1.74 7.77
C GLY A 260 -12.09 -0.66 8.68
N SER A 261 -13.30 -0.21 8.37
CA SER A 261 -14.04 0.73 9.21
C SER A 261 -15.47 0.28 9.47
N GLU A 262 -15.92 0.43 10.72
CA GLU A 262 -17.34 0.32 11.10
C GLU A 262 -18.13 1.60 10.78
N TYR A 263 -17.43 2.72 10.61
CA TYR A 263 -18.02 4.04 10.39
C TYR A 263 -17.51 4.62 9.08
N VAL A 264 -18.42 5.10 8.25
CA VAL A 264 -18.12 5.60 6.91
C VAL A 264 -18.61 7.02 6.75
N LEU A 265 -18.00 7.75 5.83
CA LEU A 265 -18.51 9.02 5.38
C LEU A 265 -19.78 8.77 4.56
N ALA A 266 -20.88 9.43 4.90
CA ALA A 266 -22.09 9.36 4.10
C ALA A 266 -21.85 9.91 2.69
N GLN A 267 -22.68 9.49 1.73
CA GLN A 267 -22.54 9.86 0.32
C GLN A 267 -22.57 11.38 0.07
N ASP A 268 -23.30 12.14 0.91
CA ASP A 268 -23.35 13.60 0.84
C ASP A 268 -22.18 14.28 1.57
N GLY A 269 -21.37 13.52 2.33
CA GLY A 269 -20.24 14.01 3.10
C GLY A 269 -20.60 14.76 4.39
N GLU A 270 -21.87 14.85 4.76
CA GLU A 270 -22.37 15.66 5.88
C GLU A 270 -22.34 14.94 7.24
N SER A 271 -22.27 13.61 7.22
CA SER A 271 -22.30 12.76 8.41
C SER A 271 -21.26 11.63 8.35
N ILE A 272 -20.91 11.12 9.54
CA ILE A 272 -20.24 9.83 9.72
C ILE A 272 -21.30 8.85 10.23
N GLU A 273 -21.47 7.75 9.52
CA GLU A 273 -22.54 6.80 9.75
C GLU A 273 -21.99 5.41 9.98
N LYS A 274 -22.67 4.64 10.83
CA LYS A 274 -22.30 3.25 11.05
C LYS A 274 -22.70 2.42 9.84
N CYS A 275 -21.80 1.57 9.34
CA CYS A 275 -22.09 0.66 8.25
C CYS A 275 -23.28 -0.25 8.58
N ASP A 276 -24.16 -0.39 7.60
CA ASP A 276 -25.24 -1.36 7.57
C ASP A 276 -25.36 -1.95 6.14
N PRO A 277 -26.20 -2.97 5.90
CA PRO A 277 -26.31 -3.59 4.57
C PRO A 277 -26.81 -2.67 3.45
N GLN A 278 -27.41 -1.51 3.78
CA GLN A 278 -27.80 -0.52 2.78
C GLN A 278 -26.63 0.40 2.46
N LEU A 279 -25.97 0.93 3.48
CA LEU A 279 -24.88 1.89 3.32
C LEU A 279 -23.59 1.22 2.84
N CYS A 280 -23.25 0.04 3.37
CA CYS A 280 -22.03 -0.70 3.08
C CYS A 280 -22.38 -2.15 2.65
N PRO A 281 -22.94 -2.36 1.45
CA PRO A 281 -23.41 -3.68 1.01
C PRO A 281 -22.30 -4.74 0.90
N PHE A 282 -21.03 -4.32 0.85
CA PHE A 282 -19.86 -5.19 0.78
C PHE A 282 -19.13 -5.36 2.12
N ALA A 283 -19.66 -4.79 3.21
CA ALA A 283 -19.10 -4.99 4.53
C ALA A 283 -19.12 -6.47 4.94
N ASP A 284 -18.17 -6.86 5.79
CA ASP A 284 -18.12 -8.22 6.30
C ASP A 284 -19.28 -8.52 7.27
N LYS A 285 -19.34 -9.76 7.77
CA LYS A 285 -20.39 -10.22 8.70
C LYS A 285 -20.44 -9.44 10.02
N ASN A 286 -19.39 -8.70 10.37
CA ASN A 286 -19.32 -7.86 11.57
C ASN A 286 -19.69 -6.40 11.26
N GLY A 287 -20.04 -6.08 10.01
CA GLY A 287 -20.37 -4.72 9.58
C GLY A 287 -19.15 -3.85 9.32
N ILE A 288 -17.98 -4.45 9.04
CA ILE A 288 -16.75 -3.71 8.76
C ILE A 288 -16.58 -3.59 7.25
N ASN A 289 -16.49 -2.35 6.76
CA ASN A 289 -16.15 -2.07 5.37
C ASN A 289 -14.64 -2.20 5.17
N HIS A 290 -14.23 -3.04 4.22
CA HIS A 290 -12.81 -3.31 3.88
C HIS A 290 -12.47 -2.80 2.47
N ALA A 291 -13.11 -1.71 2.04
CA ALA A 291 -12.90 -1.21 0.69
C ALA A 291 -11.40 -0.96 0.42
N PRO A 292 -10.86 -1.49 -0.69
CA PRO A 292 -9.43 -1.46 -0.97
C PRO A 292 -8.98 -0.12 -1.58
N PHE A 293 -7.72 0.21 -1.36
CA PHE A 293 -7.01 1.25 -2.12
C PHE A 293 -6.23 0.59 -3.26
N TYR A 294 -6.47 1.07 -4.48
CA TYR A 294 -5.81 0.64 -5.72
C TYR A 294 -5.07 1.81 -6.36
#